data_AF-A0A928CT49-F1
#
_entry.id   AF-A0A928CT49-F1
#
_cell.length_a   1.000
_cell.length_b   1.000
_cell.length_c   1.000
_cell.angle_alpha   90.00
_cell.angle_beta   90.00
_cell.angle_gamma   90.00
#
_symmetry.space_group_name_H-M   'P 1'
#
loop_
_entity.id
_entity.type
_entity.pdbx_description
1 polymer ?
#
loop_
_entity_poly.entity_id
_entity_poly.type
_entity_poly.pdbx_seq_one_letter_code
_entity_poly.pdbx_strand_id
1 'polypeptide(L)'
;RVYRIHTPVPLTVQLHRFRGMKLPERWTYYCCSPTKKASNRFIHFPSARNRIIGVLLWKYRLDGFLHWGYNFFFEALSRQVLDPEKDPSCGDFYPPGDGFLVYPGQDGGPDDSIRHEVFLEALQDFRALDLLASLLSPARVHRLLNQWCGTLTMLEYPRGEKAVLMLRHRIDRAIVQAEKSKRKRHERA
;
A
#
# COMPACT_ATOMS: atom_id res chain seq x y z
N ARG A 1 -20.55 -10.18 27.66
CA ARG A 1 -20.47 -8.86 26.99
C ARG A 1 -19.99 -9.09 25.56
N VAL A 2 -20.78 -8.75 24.54
CA VAL A 2 -20.31 -8.77 23.15
C VAL A 2 -19.69 -7.39 22.88
N TYR A 3 -18.37 -7.33 22.70
CA TYR A 3 -17.70 -6.10 22.32
C TYR A 3 -18.01 -5.81 20.85
N ARG A 4 -18.59 -4.64 20.58
CA ARG A 4 -18.89 -4.20 19.22
C ARG A 4 -17.69 -3.42 18.69
N ILE A 5 -16.99 -3.99 17.71
CA ILE A 5 -15.88 -3.32 17.04
C ILE A 5 -16.45 -2.43 15.93
N HIS A 6 -16.28 -1.11 16.07
CA HIS A 6 -16.85 -0.13 15.13
C HIS A 6 -15.98 0.07 13.88
N THR A 7 -14.65 0.05 14.05
CA THR A 7 -13.67 0.22 12.97
C THR A 7 -12.73 -0.97 12.95
N PRO A 8 -13.12 -2.08 12.31
CA PRO A 8 -12.23 -3.24 12.20
C PRO A 8 -11.05 -2.91 11.27
N VAL A 9 -9.85 -3.38 11.63
CA VAL A 9 -8.65 -3.31 10.80
C VAL A 9 -8.26 -4.73 10.39
N PRO A 10 -8.94 -5.35 9.41
CA PRO A 10 -8.66 -6.72 9.00
C PRO A 10 -7.37 -6.84 8.18
N LEU A 11 -6.79 -8.04 8.21
CA LEU A 11 -5.70 -8.42 7.31
C LEU A 11 -6.13 -8.23 5.85
N THR A 12 -5.24 -7.76 4.98
CA THR A 12 -5.52 -7.48 3.55
C THR A 12 -6.30 -8.59 2.85
N VAL A 13 -5.93 -9.86 3.08
CA VAL A 13 -6.58 -11.02 2.46
C VAL A 13 -7.95 -11.37 3.05
N GLN A 14 -8.28 -10.84 4.22
CA GLN A 14 -9.57 -11.05 4.90
C GLN A 14 -10.56 -9.90 4.67
N LEU A 15 -10.17 -8.86 3.93
CA LEU A 15 -11.00 -7.68 3.66
C LEU A 15 -12.39 -8.04 3.08
N HIS A 16 -12.47 -9.12 2.29
CA HIS A 16 -13.72 -9.62 1.70
C HIS A 16 -14.81 -9.95 2.73
N ARG A 17 -14.44 -10.32 3.96
CA ARG A 17 -15.39 -10.64 5.05
C ARG A 17 -16.19 -9.43 5.52
N PHE A 18 -15.71 -8.23 5.23
CA PHE A 18 -16.32 -6.94 5.62
C PHE A 18 -16.99 -6.22 4.44
N ARG A 19 -17.13 -6.91 3.30
CA ARG A 19 -17.78 -6.36 2.11
C ARG A 19 -19.27 -6.13 2.39
N GLY A 20 -19.78 -4.96 2.00
CA GLY A 20 -21.20 -4.60 2.19
C GLY A 20 -21.57 -4.13 3.60
N MET A 21 -20.69 -4.28 4.59
CA MET A 21 -20.90 -3.71 5.92
C MET A 21 -20.84 -2.18 5.87
N LYS A 22 -21.74 -1.51 6.58
CA LYS A 22 -21.69 -0.05 6.80
C LYS A 22 -20.70 0.22 7.94
N LEU A 23 -19.48 0.62 7.58
CA LEU A 23 -18.42 0.99 8.50
C LEU A 23 -18.16 2.50 8.37
N PRO A 24 -17.84 3.21 9.46
CA PRO A 24 -17.48 4.63 9.40
C PRO A 24 -16.21 4.84 8.57
N GLU A 25 -15.23 3.94 8.73
CA GLU A 25 -13.97 3.92 7.99
C GLU A 25 -13.60 2.48 7.63
N ARG A 26 -12.80 2.32 6.57
CA ARG A 26 -12.28 1.05 6.09
C ARG A 26 -10.76 1.06 6.14
N TRP A 27 -10.23 0.35 7.11
CA TRP A 27 -8.80 0.17 7.28
C TRP A 27 -8.38 -1.25 6.88
N THR A 28 -7.10 -1.44 6.61
CA THR A 28 -6.52 -2.78 6.49
C THR A 28 -5.06 -2.77 6.95
N TYR A 29 -4.49 -3.94 7.15
CA TYR A 29 -3.08 -4.09 7.47
C TYR A 29 -2.52 -5.38 6.85
N TYR A 30 -1.20 -5.46 6.77
CA TYR A 30 -0.45 -6.71 6.76
C TYR A 30 0.60 -6.66 7.87
N CYS A 31 1.20 -7.80 8.18
CA CYS A 31 2.33 -7.95 9.11
C CYS A 31 3.20 -9.11 8.62
N CYS A 32 3.65 -9.99 9.52
CA CYS A 32 4.30 -11.27 9.29
C CYS A 32 3.57 -12.21 8.30
N SER A 33 2.32 -11.89 7.95
CA SER A 33 1.60 -12.45 6.82
C SER A 33 0.81 -11.34 6.09
N PRO A 34 0.40 -11.53 4.83
CA PRO A 34 0.60 -12.70 3.96
C PRO A 34 1.98 -12.75 3.29
N THR A 35 2.51 -13.96 3.03
CA THR A 35 3.85 -14.18 2.43
C THR A 35 3.80 -14.60 0.95
N LYS A 36 2.66 -15.08 0.43
CA LYS A 36 2.57 -15.68 -0.92
C LYS A 36 2.16 -14.72 -2.04
N LYS A 37 0.85 -14.55 -2.25
CA LYS A 37 0.33 -13.81 -3.43
C LYS A 37 0.07 -12.33 -3.18
N ALA A 38 -0.26 -11.95 -1.95
CA ALA A 38 -0.61 -10.58 -1.60
C ALA A 38 0.62 -9.67 -1.44
N SER A 39 0.38 -8.36 -1.49
CA SER A 39 1.39 -7.34 -1.19
C SER A 39 1.90 -7.48 0.25
N ASN A 40 3.17 -7.15 0.44
CA ASN A 40 3.84 -6.99 1.73
C ASN A 40 5.17 -6.24 1.51
N ARG A 41 5.84 -5.84 2.59
CA ARG A 41 7.07 -5.04 2.58
C ARG A 41 8.26 -5.69 3.29
N PHE A 42 8.34 -7.02 3.29
CA PHE A 42 9.51 -7.75 3.80
C PHE A 42 10.76 -7.43 2.98
N ILE A 43 11.94 -7.50 3.60
CA ILE A 43 13.21 -7.09 3.00
C ILE A 43 13.60 -7.90 1.76
N HIS A 44 13.20 -9.17 1.70
CA HIS A 44 13.50 -10.09 0.61
C HIS A 44 12.46 -10.05 -0.52
N PHE A 45 11.41 -9.22 -0.41
CA PHE A 45 10.43 -9.06 -1.47
C PHE A 45 10.84 -7.97 -2.46
N PRO A 46 10.51 -8.14 -3.76
CA PRO A 46 10.72 -7.07 -4.74
C PRO A 46 9.95 -5.80 -4.35
N SER A 47 10.56 -4.62 -4.53
CA SER A 47 9.95 -3.31 -4.25
C SER A 47 8.58 -3.13 -4.89
N ALA A 48 8.38 -3.65 -6.11
CA ALA A 48 7.10 -3.64 -6.80
C ALA A 48 5.95 -4.27 -5.98
N ARG A 49 6.26 -5.28 -5.15
CA ARG A 49 5.29 -5.95 -4.28
C ARG A 49 4.90 -5.10 -3.07
N ASN A 50 5.77 -4.21 -2.61
CA ASN A 50 5.44 -3.18 -1.63
C ASN A 50 4.60 -2.08 -2.30
N ARG A 51 5.12 -1.46 -3.37
CA ARG A 51 4.51 -0.30 -4.04
C ARG A 51 3.06 -0.51 -4.48
N ILE A 52 2.72 -1.70 -4.99
CA ILE A 52 1.38 -1.99 -5.51
C ILE A 52 0.26 -1.81 -4.47
N ILE A 53 0.59 -1.82 -3.17
CA ILE A 53 -0.40 -1.64 -2.11
C ILE A 53 -1.21 -0.35 -2.31
N GLY A 54 -0.59 0.75 -2.75
CA GLY A 54 -1.26 2.03 -2.94
C GLY A 54 -2.43 1.97 -3.93
N VAL A 55 -2.21 1.33 -5.08
CA VAL A 55 -3.27 1.11 -6.09
C VAL A 55 -4.37 0.21 -5.52
N LEU A 56 -4.02 -0.81 -4.73
CA LEU A 56 -4.98 -1.71 -4.11
C LEU A 56 -5.82 -0.99 -3.04
N LEU A 57 -5.21 -0.17 -2.19
CA LEU A 57 -5.92 0.66 -1.21
C LEU A 57 -6.95 1.55 -1.90
N TRP A 58 -6.55 2.24 -2.98
CA TRP A 58 -7.45 3.10 -3.76
C TRP A 58 -8.59 2.30 -4.37
N LYS A 59 -8.28 1.18 -5.02
CA LYS A 59 -9.27 0.33 -5.66
C LYS A 59 -10.33 -0.17 -4.68
N TYR A 60 -9.92 -0.57 -3.49
CA TYR A 60 -10.83 -1.09 -2.48
C TYR A 60 -11.52 0.01 -1.65
N ARG A 61 -11.26 1.29 -1.97
CA ARG A 61 -11.78 2.46 -1.26
C ARG A 61 -11.51 2.36 0.24
N LEU A 62 -10.24 2.11 0.56
CA LEU A 62 -9.77 2.08 1.93
C LEU A 62 -9.39 3.50 2.36
N ASP A 63 -9.80 3.85 3.58
CA ASP A 63 -9.56 5.14 4.20
C ASP A 63 -8.19 5.18 4.87
N GLY A 64 -7.63 4.02 5.23
CA GLY A 64 -6.32 3.93 5.84
C GLY A 64 -5.65 2.58 5.74
N PHE A 65 -4.35 2.58 6.04
CA PHE A 65 -3.50 1.40 6.11
C PHE A 65 -2.69 1.44 7.40
N LEU A 66 -2.61 0.31 8.08
CA LEU A 66 -1.86 0.16 9.32
C LEU A 66 -0.71 -0.83 9.11
N HIS A 67 0.39 -0.59 9.81
CA HIS A 67 1.43 -1.58 10.03
C HIS A 67 2.00 -1.41 11.43
N TRP A 68 2.40 -2.50 12.07
CA TRP A 68 2.90 -2.50 13.43
C TRP A 68 4.38 -2.08 13.51
N GLY A 69 5.19 -2.57 12.57
CA GLY A 69 6.63 -2.32 12.55
C GLY A 69 7.03 -1.06 11.79
N TYR A 70 7.39 0.00 12.53
CA TYR A 70 8.12 1.17 12.02
C TYR A 70 9.60 1.11 12.44
N ASN A 71 9.86 0.91 13.73
CA ASN A 71 11.20 0.87 14.34
C ASN A 71 11.28 -0.16 15.49
N PHE A 72 10.61 -1.32 15.35
CA PHE A 72 10.68 -2.38 16.36
C PHE A 72 11.99 -3.16 16.20
N PHE A 73 13.02 -2.77 16.96
CA PHE A 73 14.35 -3.37 16.96
C PHE A 73 14.56 -4.35 18.13
N PHE A 74 13.57 -5.21 18.38
CA PHE A 74 13.64 -6.16 19.49
C PHE A 74 13.38 -7.59 19.02
N GLU A 75 13.85 -8.56 19.80
CA GLU A 75 13.35 -9.93 19.69
C GLU A 75 11.85 -9.99 20.02
N ALA A 76 11.16 -11.02 19.53
CA ALA A 76 9.80 -11.34 19.93
C ALA A 76 9.57 -11.22 21.45
N LEU A 77 8.45 -10.59 21.81
CA LEU A 77 8.08 -10.26 23.20
C LEU A 77 8.99 -9.22 23.87
N SER A 78 9.77 -8.47 23.09
CA SER A 78 10.68 -7.41 23.57
C SER A 78 11.73 -7.93 24.56
N ARG A 79 12.19 -9.17 24.38
CA ARG A 79 13.11 -9.85 25.32
C ARG A 79 14.52 -9.26 25.31
N GLN A 80 14.97 -8.76 24.16
CA GLN A 80 16.26 -8.10 23.99
C GLN A 80 16.20 -7.09 22.85
N VAL A 81 17.01 -6.03 22.94
CA VAL A 81 17.27 -5.11 21.83
C VAL A 81 18.17 -5.81 20.83
N LEU A 82 17.86 -5.66 19.54
CA LEU A 82 18.62 -6.21 18.42
C LEU A 82 19.15 -5.08 17.54
N ASP A 83 20.27 -5.35 16.88
CA ASP A 83 20.82 -4.51 15.82
C ASP A 83 20.13 -4.87 14.49
N PRO A 84 19.28 -4.00 13.92
CA PRO A 84 18.49 -4.33 12.72
C PRO A 84 19.34 -4.51 11.46
N GLU A 85 20.61 -4.07 11.45
CA GLU A 85 21.53 -4.34 10.35
C GLU A 85 22.06 -5.78 10.38
N LYS A 86 22.08 -6.41 11.56
CA LYS A 86 22.60 -7.76 11.78
C LYS A 86 21.48 -8.80 11.87
N ASP A 87 20.39 -8.47 12.55
CA ASP A 87 19.21 -9.32 12.71
C ASP A 87 17.96 -8.59 12.23
N PRO A 88 17.55 -8.82 10.97
CA PRO A 88 16.33 -8.23 10.43
C PRO A 88 15.06 -9.04 10.76
N SER A 89 15.16 -10.21 11.42
CA SER A 89 14.08 -11.19 11.63
C SER A 89 13.46 -11.14 13.03
N CYS A 90 13.90 -10.20 13.88
CA CYS A 90 13.45 -10.08 15.27
C CYS A 90 13.76 -11.36 16.08
N GLY A 91 14.97 -11.90 15.91
CA GLY A 91 15.37 -13.18 16.50
C GLY A 91 14.66 -14.36 15.87
N ASP A 92 14.60 -14.39 14.54
CA ASP A 92 13.99 -15.45 13.71
C ASP A 92 12.48 -15.69 13.93
N PHE A 93 11.81 -14.78 14.61
CA PHE A 93 10.39 -14.91 14.91
C PHE A 93 9.48 -14.35 13.81
N TYR A 94 9.92 -13.30 13.11
CA TYR A 94 9.17 -12.68 12.03
C TYR A 94 9.93 -12.75 10.70
N PRO A 95 9.22 -12.69 9.55
CA PRO A 95 9.89 -12.54 8.27
C PRO A 95 10.82 -11.30 8.28
N PRO A 96 12.04 -11.41 7.73
CA PRO A 96 12.99 -10.31 7.71
C PRO A 96 12.40 -9.00 7.21
N GLY A 97 12.53 -7.94 8.01
CA GLY A 97 12.02 -6.59 7.73
C GLY A 97 10.56 -6.31 8.10
N ASP A 98 9.84 -7.25 8.74
CA ASP A 98 8.47 -6.99 9.23
C ASP A 98 8.44 -5.95 10.37
N GLY A 99 9.39 -6.03 11.30
CA GLY A 99 9.42 -5.17 12.49
C GLY A 99 9.77 -3.70 12.23
N PHE A 100 10.32 -3.35 11.06
CA PHE A 100 10.86 -2.02 10.84
C PHE A 100 10.89 -1.58 9.38
N LEU A 101 10.84 -0.27 9.18
CA LEU A 101 11.03 0.44 7.92
C LEU A 101 12.19 1.43 7.94
N VAL A 102 12.63 1.85 9.12
CA VAL A 102 13.77 2.74 9.31
C VAL A 102 14.85 2.04 10.11
N TYR A 103 16.08 2.53 10.01
CA TYR A 103 17.24 2.08 10.78
C TYR A 103 17.66 3.17 11.77
N PRO A 104 18.38 2.82 12.86
CA PRO A 104 18.96 3.82 13.75
C PRO A 104 20.12 4.54 13.03
N GLY A 105 19.93 5.83 12.75
CA GLY A 105 20.94 6.68 12.13
C GLY A 105 22.03 7.11 13.10
N GLN A 106 23.19 7.47 12.55
CA GLN A 106 24.38 7.85 13.34
C GLN A 106 24.16 9.12 14.19
N ASP A 107 23.26 9.99 13.76
CA ASP A 107 22.87 11.22 14.44
C ASP A 107 21.78 11.01 15.51
N GLY A 108 21.34 9.76 15.72
CA GLY A 108 20.23 9.40 16.59
C GLY A 108 18.84 9.57 15.95
N GLY A 109 18.78 10.01 14.69
CA GLY A 109 17.56 10.05 13.88
C GLY A 109 17.28 8.72 13.18
N PRO A 110 16.14 8.59 12.48
CA PRO A 110 15.86 7.43 11.64
C PRO A 110 16.52 7.57 10.26
N ASP A 111 17.32 6.58 9.87
CA ASP A 111 17.76 6.40 8.49
C ASP A 111 16.69 5.69 7.67
N ASP A 112 16.30 6.29 6.55
CA ASP A 112 15.27 5.71 5.68
C ASP A 112 15.74 4.46 4.96
N SER A 113 14.85 3.46 4.89
CA SER A 113 15.07 2.32 4.01
C SER A 113 14.45 2.56 2.64
N ILE A 114 14.97 1.86 1.63
CA ILE A 114 14.35 1.74 0.30
C ILE A 114 12.86 1.36 0.42
N ARG A 115 12.49 0.53 1.40
CA ARG A 115 11.11 0.06 1.57
C ARG A 115 10.20 1.16 2.10
N HIS A 116 10.73 2.10 2.88
CA HIS A 116 9.99 3.27 3.35
C HIS A 116 9.70 4.21 2.17
N GLU A 117 10.72 4.51 1.37
CA GLU A 117 10.59 5.33 0.16
C GLU A 117 9.63 4.72 -0.86
N VAL A 118 9.74 3.41 -1.12
CA VAL A 118 8.82 2.69 -2.01
C VAL A 118 7.39 2.67 -1.46
N PHE A 119 7.21 2.68 -0.14
CA PHE A 119 5.88 2.81 0.45
C PHE A 119 5.33 4.24 0.28
N LEU A 120 6.17 5.27 0.38
CA LEU A 120 5.80 6.63 0.02
C LEU A 120 5.36 6.72 -1.45
N GLU A 121 6.08 6.10 -2.38
CA GLU A 121 5.66 6.00 -3.79
C GLU A 121 4.29 5.33 -3.93
N ALA A 122 3.99 4.30 -3.13
CA ALA A 122 2.67 3.68 -3.10
C ALA A 122 1.58 4.68 -2.73
N LEU A 123 1.82 5.50 -1.69
CA LEU A 123 0.88 6.55 -1.27
C LEU A 123 0.74 7.63 -2.35
N GLN A 124 1.80 7.96 -3.07
CA GLN A 124 1.74 8.87 -4.22
C GLN A 124 0.95 8.29 -5.39
N ASP A 125 1.00 6.97 -5.62
CA ASP A 125 0.18 6.27 -6.61
C ASP A 125 -1.31 6.30 -6.22
N PHE A 126 -1.64 6.14 -4.93
CA PHE A 126 -2.99 6.35 -4.40
C PHE A 126 -3.47 7.78 -4.69
N ARG A 127 -2.67 8.79 -4.35
CA ARG A 127 -3.02 10.21 -4.56
C ARG A 127 -3.18 10.59 -6.03
N ALA A 128 -2.40 9.99 -6.92
CA ALA A 128 -2.56 10.19 -8.36
C ALA A 128 -3.88 9.61 -8.88
N LEU A 129 -4.30 8.47 -8.35
CA LEU A 129 -5.61 7.90 -8.67
C LEU A 129 -6.76 8.76 -8.13
N ASP A 130 -6.63 9.35 -6.94
CA ASP A 130 -7.58 10.33 -6.41
C ASP A 130 -7.70 11.56 -7.33
N LEU A 131 -6.55 12.11 -7.76
CA LEU A 131 -6.54 13.23 -8.70
C LEU A 131 -7.25 12.85 -10.00
N LEU A 132 -6.89 11.70 -10.60
CA LEU A 132 -7.53 11.22 -11.81
C LEU A 132 -9.04 11.01 -11.64
N ALA A 133 -9.48 10.52 -10.47
CA ALA A 133 -10.88 10.31 -10.16
C ALA A 133 -11.66 11.62 -10.03
N SER A 134 -11.04 12.68 -9.50
CA SER A 134 -11.63 14.02 -9.44
C SER A 134 -11.79 14.69 -10.82
N LEU A 135 -10.92 14.35 -11.77
CA LEU A 135 -10.98 14.83 -13.16
C LEU A 135 -11.98 14.04 -14.03
N LEU A 136 -12.23 12.78 -13.65
CA LEU A 136 -13.11 11.87 -14.37
C LEU A 136 -14.28 11.47 -13.46
N SER A 137 -14.23 10.26 -12.91
CA SER A 137 -15.04 9.77 -11.81
C SER A 137 -14.41 8.48 -11.29
N PRO A 138 -14.61 8.09 -10.02
CA PRO A 138 -14.08 6.83 -9.49
C PRO A 138 -14.48 5.63 -10.35
N ALA A 139 -15.74 5.56 -10.80
CA ALA A 139 -16.23 4.49 -11.65
C ALA A 139 -15.49 4.39 -13.00
N ARG A 140 -15.14 5.53 -13.60
CA ARG A 140 -14.36 5.55 -14.85
C ARG A 140 -12.91 5.12 -14.61
N VAL A 141 -12.30 5.54 -13.51
CA VAL A 141 -10.93 5.12 -13.15
C VAL A 141 -10.87 3.62 -12.87
N HIS A 142 -11.86 3.04 -12.18
CA HIS A 142 -11.94 1.58 -12.01
C HIS A 142 -11.99 0.83 -13.35
N ARG A 143 -12.73 1.34 -14.33
CA ARG A 143 -12.78 0.73 -15.68
C ARG A 143 -11.41 0.81 -16.37
N LEU A 144 -10.71 1.93 -16.27
CA LEU A 144 -9.36 2.09 -16.82
C LEU A 144 -8.38 1.12 -16.17
N LEU A 145 -8.37 1.01 -14.84
CA LEU A 145 -7.53 0.04 -14.13
C LEU A 145 -7.81 -1.39 -14.58
N ASN A 146 -9.08 -1.76 -14.71
CA ASN A 146 -9.45 -3.10 -15.20
C ASN A 146 -9.03 -3.33 -16.66
N GLN A 147 -9.11 -2.31 -17.52
CA GLN A 147 -8.64 -2.39 -18.90
C GLN A 147 -7.11 -2.55 -18.98
N TRP A 148 -6.38 -1.87 -18.10
CA TRP A 148 -4.92 -1.86 -18.12
C TRP A 148 -4.28 -3.09 -17.49
N CYS A 149 -4.92 -3.64 -16.47
CA CYS A 149 -4.32 -4.64 -15.58
C CYS A 149 -5.17 -5.91 -15.41
N GLY A 150 -6.35 -5.97 -16.03
CA GLY A 150 -7.34 -6.99 -15.71
C GLY A 150 -7.99 -6.76 -14.34
N THR A 151 -8.73 -7.76 -13.86
CA THR A 151 -9.41 -7.70 -12.56
C THR A 151 -8.38 -7.72 -11.42
N LEU A 152 -8.04 -6.52 -10.94
CA LEU A 152 -7.23 -6.37 -9.74
C LEU A 152 -7.95 -6.94 -8.51
N THR A 153 -7.22 -7.62 -7.64
CA THR A 153 -7.64 -8.03 -6.30
C THR A 153 -6.47 -7.92 -5.32
N MET A 154 -6.70 -8.14 -4.03
CA MET A 154 -5.60 -8.23 -3.05
C MET A 154 -4.59 -9.37 -3.33
N LEU A 155 -4.93 -10.33 -4.20
CA LEU A 155 -4.08 -11.48 -4.56
C LEU A 155 -3.59 -11.46 -6.01
N GLU A 156 -4.28 -10.74 -6.89
CA GLU A 156 -4.05 -10.72 -8.33
C GLU A 156 -3.90 -9.28 -8.79
N TYR A 157 -2.68 -8.92 -9.18
CA TYR A 157 -2.27 -7.57 -9.54
C TYR A 157 -1.00 -7.63 -10.42
N PRO A 158 -0.65 -6.54 -11.16
CA PRO A 158 0.58 -6.48 -11.95
C PRO A 158 1.82 -6.76 -11.11
N ARG A 159 2.62 -7.74 -11.52
CA ARG A 159 3.84 -8.15 -10.80
C ARG A 159 5.09 -7.67 -11.52
N GLY A 160 6.12 -7.39 -10.73
CA GLY A 160 7.40 -6.93 -11.24
C GLY A 160 7.43 -5.43 -11.49
N GLU A 161 8.65 -4.89 -11.43
CA GLU A 161 8.93 -3.46 -11.52
C GLU A 161 8.36 -2.82 -12.79
N LYS A 162 8.67 -3.38 -13.96
CA LYS A 162 8.19 -2.87 -15.26
C LYS A 162 6.67 -2.73 -15.30
N ALA A 163 5.94 -3.68 -14.70
CA ALA A 163 4.48 -3.66 -14.73
C ALA A 163 3.90 -2.56 -13.83
N VAL A 164 4.45 -2.37 -12.63
CA VAL A 164 4.04 -1.33 -11.70
C VAL A 164 4.39 0.07 -12.24
N LEU A 165 5.60 0.26 -12.76
CA LEU A 165 6.00 1.54 -13.37
C LEU A 165 5.18 1.87 -14.61
N MET A 166 4.92 0.89 -15.47
CA MET A 166 4.04 1.09 -16.64
C MET A 166 2.62 1.48 -16.21
N LEU A 167 2.08 0.88 -15.15
CA LEU A 167 0.78 1.29 -14.60
C LEU A 167 0.83 2.75 -14.14
N ARG A 168 1.87 3.16 -13.41
CA ARG A 168 2.03 4.55 -13.00
C ARG A 168 2.05 5.51 -14.19
N HIS A 169 2.86 5.22 -15.21
CA HIS A 169 2.90 6.04 -16.42
C HIS A 169 1.56 6.10 -17.19
N ARG A 170 0.72 5.06 -17.11
CA ARG A 170 -0.64 5.10 -17.68
C ARG A 170 -1.54 6.04 -16.88
N ILE A 171 -1.45 6.02 -15.55
CA ILE A 171 -2.18 6.94 -14.67
C ILE A 171 -1.78 8.39 -14.99
N ASP A 172 -0.48 8.70 -15.05
CA ASP A 172 0.01 10.06 -15.32
C ASP A 172 -0.48 10.59 -16.69
N ARG A 173 -0.37 9.77 -17.74
CA ARG A 173 -0.88 10.15 -19.08
C ARG A 173 -2.38 10.40 -19.07
N ALA A 174 -3.14 9.59 -18.33
CA ALA A 174 -4.59 9.77 -18.22
C ALA A 174 -4.95 11.07 -17.48
N ILE A 175 -4.18 11.46 -16.45
CA ILE A 175 -4.34 12.74 -15.75
C ILE A 175 -4.13 13.89 -16.74
N VAL A 176 -2.99 13.92 -17.45
CA VAL A 176 -2.67 14.96 -18.42
C VAL A 176 -3.76 15.08 -19.51
N GLN A 177 -4.28 13.96 -20.01
CA GLN A 177 -5.35 13.95 -21.00
C GLN A 177 -6.68 14.49 -20.44
N ALA A 178 -7.03 14.12 -19.21
CA ALA A 178 -8.25 14.57 -18.55
C ALA A 178 -8.20 16.08 -18.26
N GLU A 179 -7.06 16.61 -17.81
CA GLU A 179 -6.86 18.04 -17.62
C GLU A 179 -7.00 18.84 -18.92
N LYS A 180 -6.35 18.39 -20.00
CA LYS A 180 -6.49 19.01 -21.33
C LYS A 180 -7.95 19.04 -21.79
N SER A 181 -8.69 17.96 -21.56
CA SER A 181 -10.11 17.87 -21.92
C SER A 181 -10.98 18.82 -21.08
N LYS A 182 -10.66 19.00 -19.79
CA LYS A 182 -11.36 19.91 -18.88
C LYS A 182 -11.13 21.38 -19.25
N ARG A 183 -9.90 21.75 -19.63
CA ARG A 183 -9.56 23.12 -20.10
C ARG A 183 -10.31 23.48 -21.38
N LYS A 184 -10.27 22.60 -22.39
CA LYS A 184 -11.02 22.79 -23.65
C LYS A 184 -12.53 22.95 -23.47
N ARG A 185 -13.11 22.36 -22.42
CA ARG A 185 -14.54 22.53 -22.10
C ARG A 185 -14.82 23.89 -21.48
N HIS A 186 -13.93 24.41 -20.63
CA HIS A 186 -14.05 25.76 -20.08
C HIS A 186 -13.84 26.84 -21.14
N GLU A 187 -12.91 26.66 -22.07
CA GLU A 187 -12.67 27.62 -23.17
C GLU A 187 -13.82 27.69 -24.18
N ARG A 188 -14.72 26.69 -24.20
CA ARG A 188 -15.87 26.60 -25.10
C ARG A 188 -17.20 26.95 -24.45
N ALA A 189 -17.22 27.18 -23.14
CA ALA A 189 -18.39 27.53 -22.34
C ALA A 189 -18.38 29.03 -22.04
#